data_AF-A0A258GNT7-F1
#
_entry.id   AF-A0A258GNT7-F1
#
_cell.length_a   1.000
_cell.length_b   1.000
_cell.length_c   1.000
_cell.angle_alpha   90.00
_cell.angle_beta   90.00
_cell.angle_gamma   90.00
#
_symmetry.space_group_name_H-M   'P 1'
#
loop_
_entity.id
_entity.type
_entity.pdbx_description
1 polymer ?
#
loop_
_entity_poly.entity_id
_entity_poly.type
_entity_poly.pdbx_seq_one_letter_code
_entity_poly.pdbx_strand_id
1 'polypeptide(L)'
;AQAGEILKKVIDDPRITLEMMDDGSIESPESPLRKDMMDAITKAVHQRAPGLTVVPQMSAGASDSMYFRALGIPSYGVSAIFMRPDDEFAHGLNERLPVATIDPGVKQWETLLREILK
;
A
#
# COMPACT_ATOMS: atom_id res chain seq x y z
N ALA A 1 6.87 7.75 19.94
CA ALA A 1 6.60 6.38 19.44
C ALA A 1 6.64 5.38 20.60
N GLN A 2 5.63 4.51 20.71
CA GLN A 2 5.53 3.47 21.75
C GLN A 2 6.74 2.53 21.78
N ALA A 3 7.33 2.23 20.61
CA ALA A 3 8.50 1.36 20.49
C ALA A 3 9.75 1.88 21.24
N GLY A 4 10.03 3.18 21.16
CA GLY A 4 11.20 3.78 21.85
C GLY A 4 11.11 3.63 23.37
N GLU A 5 9.92 3.82 23.94
CA GLU A 5 9.68 3.63 25.38
C GLU A 5 9.79 2.16 25.81
N ILE A 6 9.32 1.23 24.96
CA ILE A 6 9.52 -0.21 25.17
C ILE A 6 11.01 -0.55 25.16
N LEU A 7 11.77 -0.04 24.20
CA LEU A 7 13.21 -0.27 24.10
C LEU A 7 13.96 0.26 25.33
N LYS A 8 13.67 1.49 25.79
CA LYS A 8 14.25 2.04 27.02
C LYS A 8 14.00 1.12 28.22
N LYS A 9 12.78 0.62 28.36
CA LYS A 9 12.38 -0.27 29.46
C LYS A 9 13.10 -1.63 29.40
N VAL A 10 13.28 -2.21 28.22
CA VAL A 10 13.94 -3.51 28.06
C VAL A 10 15.45 -3.40 28.25
N ILE A 11 16.05 -2.30 27.81
CA ILE A 11 17.49 -2.05 27.95
C ILE A 11 17.87 -1.83 29.42
N ASP A 12 17.09 -1.04 30.17
CA ASP A 12 17.27 -0.78 31.61
C ASP A 12 18.71 -0.41 32.03
N ASP A 13 19.44 0.26 31.13
CA ASP A 13 20.80 0.75 31.39
C ASP A 13 20.83 2.26 31.15
N PRO A 14 21.00 3.09 32.19
CA PRO A 14 20.99 4.54 32.07
C PRO A 14 22.20 5.10 31.31
N ARG A 15 23.21 4.28 30.99
CA ARG A 15 24.37 4.67 30.18
C ARG A 15 24.08 4.64 28.68
N ILE A 16 22.99 4.00 28.26
CA ILE A 16 22.60 3.87 26.85
C ILE A 16 21.61 4.99 26.49
N THR A 17 21.98 5.78 25.47
CA THR A 17 21.11 6.80 24.89
C THR A 17 20.43 6.27 23.63
N LEU A 18 19.13 6.50 23.51
CA LEU A 18 18.36 6.17 22.31
C LEU A 18 17.96 7.46 21.59
N GLU A 19 18.26 7.51 20.30
CA GLU A 19 17.88 8.60 19.40
C GLU A 19 17.16 7.99 18.20
N MET A 20 16.03 8.60 17.82
CA MET A 20 15.37 8.30 16.55
C MET A 20 16.06 9.14 15.48
N MET A 21 16.70 8.49 14.51
CA MET A 21 17.25 9.18 13.35
C MET A 21 16.11 9.58 12.40
N ASP A 22 16.20 10.77 11.84
CA ASP A 22 15.33 11.18 10.74
C ASP A 22 15.71 10.40 9.47
N ASP A 23 14.78 9.59 8.99
CA ASP A 23 14.91 8.82 7.75
C ASP A 23 14.01 9.37 6.63
N GLY A 24 13.40 10.55 6.84
CA GLY A 24 12.44 11.17 5.93
C GLY A 24 11.02 10.61 6.01
N SER A 25 10.76 9.65 6.92
CA SER A 25 9.42 9.13 7.18
C SER A 25 8.54 10.14 7.92
N ILE A 26 7.30 10.28 7.49
CA ILE A 26 6.31 11.14 8.14
C ILE A 26 5.21 10.26 8.73
N GLU A 27 5.00 10.40 10.05
CA GLU A 27 3.85 9.81 10.71
C GLU A 27 2.57 10.42 10.13
N SER A 28 1.70 9.57 9.58
CA SER A 28 0.48 9.99 8.93
C SER A 28 -0.63 8.97 9.18
N PRO A 29 -1.90 9.41 9.36
CA PRO A 29 -3.02 8.51 9.62
C PRO A 29 -3.29 7.64 8.41
N GLU A 30 -3.85 6.46 8.60
CA GLU A 30 -4.34 5.61 7.52
C GLU A 30 -5.43 6.30 6.69
N SER A 31 -5.52 5.96 5.41
CA SER A 31 -6.63 6.42 4.58
C SER A 31 -7.94 5.74 4.99
N PRO A 32 -9.08 6.47 5.06
CA PRO A 32 -10.37 5.87 5.40
C PRO A 32 -10.85 4.90 4.33
N LEU A 33 -11.60 3.85 4.70
CA LEU A 33 -12.21 2.94 3.73
C LEU A 33 -13.44 3.58 3.08
N ARG A 34 -13.23 4.40 2.05
CA ARG A 34 -14.33 5.04 1.32
C ARG A 34 -15.08 4.02 0.45
N LYS A 35 -16.41 4.07 0.51
CA LYS A 35 -17.28 3.19 -0.26
C LYS A 35 -17.09 3.35 -1.78
N ASP A 36 -17.00 4.58 -2.26
CA ASP A 36 -16.82 4.88 -3.69
C ASP A 36 -15.51 4.33 -4.26
N MET A 37 -14.42 4.40 -3.50
CA MET A 37 -13.13 3.80 -3.85
C MET A 37 -13.22 2.27 -3.90
N MET A 38 -13.81 1.64 -2.89
CA MET A 38 -13.97 0.18 -2.86
C MET A 38 -14.86 -0.33 -4.00
N ASP A 39 -15.94 0.39 -4.31
CA ASP A 39 -16.83 0.07 -5.43
C ASP A 39 -16.12 0.21 -6.79
N ALA A 40 -15.35 1.28 -6.97
CA ALA A 40 -14.59 1.54 -8.20
C ALA A 40 -13.49 0.48 -8.43
N ILE A 41 -12.73 0.13 -7.38
CA ILE A 41 -11.72 -0.94 -7.43
C ILE A 41 -12.40 -2.28 -7.75
N THR A 42 -13.50 -2.60 -7.05
CA THR A 42 -14.24 -3.86 -7.26
C THR A 42 -14.72 -3.98 -8.70
N LYS A 43 -15.32 -2.92 -9.24
CA LYS A 43 -15.77 -2.89 -10.63
C LYS A 43 -14.62 -3.08 -11.62
N ALA A 44 -13.49 -2.41 -11.40
CA ALA A 44 -12.31 -2.53 -12.26
C ALA A 44 -11.73 -3.96 -12.23
N VAL A 45 -11.60 -4.56 -11.04
CA VAL A 45 -11.10 -5.93 -10.86
C VAL A 45 -12.03 -6.95 -11.50
N HIS A 46 -13.35 -6.81 -11.32
CA HIS A 46 -14.35 -7.76 -11.83
C HIS A 46 -14.49 -7.79 -13.35
N GLN A 47 -14.00 -6.77 -14.07
CA GLN A 47 -13.91 -6.83 -15.53
C GLN A 47 -12.99 -7.94 -16.02
N ARG A 48 -11.92 -8.24 -15.25
CA ARG A 48 -10.98 -9.33 -15.54
C ARG A 48 -11.29 -10.60 -14.76
N ALA A 49 -11.73 -10.48 -13.51
CA ALA A 49 -12.00 -11.61 -12.62
C ALA A 49 -13.36 -11.48 -11.92
N PRO A 50 -14.47 -11.81 -12.61
CA PRO A 50 -15.81 -11.71 -12.04
C PRO A 50 -15.95 -12.52 -10.75
N GLY A 51 -16.55 -11.92 -9.72
CA GLY A 51 -16.83 -12.58 -8.45
C GLY A 51 -15.62 -12.74 -7.51
N LEU A 52 -14.43 -12.30 -7.90
CA LEU A 52 -13.26 -12.32 -7.03
C LEU A 52 -13.49 -11.44 -5.80
N THR A 53 -13.23 -11.97 -4.60
CA THR A 53 -13.36 -11.20 -3.36
C THR A 53 -12.28 -10.11 -3.30
N VAL A 54 -12.71 -8.86 -3.10
CA VAL A 54 -11.81 -7.71 -2.91
C VAL A 54 -11.85 -7.32 -1.45
N VAL A 55 -10.68 -7.31 -0.80
CA VAL A 55 -10.52 -6.94 0.62
C VAL A 55 -9.47 -5.84 0.76
N PRO A 56 -9.67 -4.88 1.68
CA PRO A 56 -8.64 -3.90 1.99
C PRO A 56 -7.46 -4.56 2.72
N GLN A 57 -6.25 -4.05 2.47
CA GLN A 57 -5.01 -4.53 3.09
C GLN A 57 -4.12 -3.35 3.44
N MET A 58 -3.51 -3.39 4.62
CA MET A 58 -2.41 -2.49 5.01
C MET A 58 -1.07 -3.21 4.82
N SER A 59 -0.18 -2.63 4.01
CA SER A 59 1.13 -3.21 3.76
C SER A 59 2.04 -2.93 4.95
N ALA A 60 2.98 -3.84 5.24
CA ALA A 60 4.05 -3.59 6.21
C ALA A 60 5.12 -2.63 5.66
N GLY A 61 5.14 -2.39 4.35
CA GLY A 61 6.05 -1.46 3.69
C GLY A 61 5.54 -0.02 3.65
N ALA A 62 6.43 0.89 3.24
CA ALA A 62 6.12 2.30 3.04
C ALA A 62 5.69 2.61 1.60
N SER A 63 5.02 3.74 1.42
CA SER A 63 4.81 4.38 0.11
C SER A 63 4.76 5.89 0.28
N ASP A 64 4.95 6.63 -0.81
CA ASP A 64 4.84 8.09 -0.84
C ASP A 64 3.48 8.62 -0.37
N SER A 65 2.48 7.74 -0.25
CA SER A 65 1.17 8.05 0.35
C SER A 65 1.29 8.68 1.74
N MET A 66 2.38 8.48 2.49
CA MET A 66 2.56 9.16 3.78
C MET A 66 2.64 10.69 3.64
N TYR A 67 3.28 11.20 2.58
CA TYR A 67 3.41 12.64 2.34
C TYR A 67 2.05 13.29 2.06
N PHE A 68 1.23 12.63 1.25
CA PHE A 68 -0.13 13.11 0.93
C PHE A 68 -1.08 13.02 2.14
N ARG A 69 -1.02 11.91 2.88
CA ARG A 69 -1.86 11.72 4.08
C ARG A 69 -1.50 12.69 5.20
N ALA A 70 -0.21 13.05 5.35
CA ALA A 70 0.22 14.09 6.27
C ALA A 70 -0.40 15.47 5.96
N LEU A 71 -0.76 15.72 4.70
CA LEU A 71 -1.48 16.92 4.26
C LEU A 71 -3.01 16.75 4.24
N GLY A 72 -3.53 15.65 4.81
CA GLY A 72 -4.96 15.38 4.87
C GLY A 72 -5.58 14.87 3.56
N ILE A 73 -4.77 14.43 2.59
CA ILE A 73 -5.25 13.89 1.31
C ILE A 73 -5.29 12.35 1.39
N PRO A 74 -6.49 11.72 1.40
CA PRO A 74 -6.60 10.27 1.38
C PRO A 74 -5.95 9.67 0.13
N SER A 75 -5.02 8.74 0.34
CA SER A 75 -4.21 8.12 -0.73
C SER A 75 -4.26 6.60 -0.63
N TYR A 76 -4.41 5.90 -1.76
CA TYR A 76 -4.66 4.46 -1.81
C TYR A 76 -3.71 3.80 -2.80
N GLY A 77 -3.03 2.73 -2.37
CA GLY A 77 -2.28 1.86 -3.26
C GLY A 77 -3.19 0.81 -3.88
N VAL A 78 -3.16 0.68 -5.20
CA VAL A 78 -3.88 -0.37 -5.94
C VAL A 78 -2.91 -1.00 -6.92
N SER A 79 -2.74 -2.33 -6.87
CA SER A 79 -1.98 -3.05 -7.89
C SER A 79 -2.95 -3.58 -8.96
N ALA A 80 -2.54 -3.47 -10.23
CA ALA A 80 -3.22 -4.13 -11.34
C ALA A 80 -2.49 -5.40 -11.80
N ILE A 81 -1.43 -5.79 -11.08
CA ILE A 81 -0.63 -6.99 -11.35
C ILE A 81 -1.36 -8.21 -10.82
N PHE A 82 -1.67 -9.15 -11.71
CA PHE A 82 -2.14 -10.48 -11.33
C PHE A 82 -0.99 -11.46 -11.55
N MET A 83 -0.46 -11.98 -10.45
CA MET A 83 0.63 -12.93 -10.44
C MET A 83 0.51 -13.91 -9.27
N ARG A 84 1.29 -14.99 -9.32
CA ARG A 84 1.41 -15.91 -8.20
C ARG A 84 2.29 -15.27 -7.12
N PRO A 85 2.01 -15.49 -5.84
CA PRO A 85 2.90 -15.02 -4.76
C PRO A 85 4.35 -15.52 -4.92
N ASP A 86 4.54 -16.76 -5.40
CA ASP A 86 5.87 -17.35 -5.63
C ASP A 86 6.68 -16.63 -6.74
N ASP A 87 6.05 -15.75 -7.52
CA ASP A 87 6.69 -14.97 -8.59
C ASP A 87 6.98 -13.51 -8.16
N GLU A 88 6.59 -13.09 -6.96
CA GLU A 88 6.78 -11.72 -6.46
C GLU A 88 8.21 -11.53 -5.93
N PHE A 89 9.09 -10.95 -6.76
CA PHE A 89 10.49 -10.69 -6.43
C PHE A 89 10.80 -9.19 -6.34
N ALA A 90 9.82 -8.36 -5.92
CA ALA A 90 10.06 -6.93 -5.73
C ALA A 90 11.28 -6.70 -4.82
N HIS A 91 12.26 -5.91 -5.29
CA HIS A 91 13.55 -5.68 -4.62
C HIS A 91 14.51 -6.89 -4.55
N GLY A 92 14.20 -7.98 -5.23
CA GLY A 92 14.98 -9.22 -5.25
C GLY A 92 15.70 -9.48 -6.58
N LEU A 93 16.44 -10.60 -6.63
CA LEU A 93 17.07 -11.06 -7.86
C LEU A 93 16.00 -11.50 -8.88
N ASN A 94 16.15 -11.07 -10.14
CA ASN A 94 15.23 -11.40 -11.23
C ASN A 94 13.78 -10.97 -10.97
N GLU A 95 13.61 -9.74 -10.45
CA GLU A 95 12.32 -9.05 -10.41
C GLU A 95 11.66 -9.07 -11.79
N ARG A 96 10.39 -9.48 -11.83
CA ARG A 96 9.66 -9.72 -13.07
C ARG A 96 8.15 -9.65 -12.84
N LEU A 97 7.42 -9.54 -13.94
CA LEU A 97 5.96 -9.59 -13.96
C LEU A 97 5.45 -10.43 -15.14
N PRO A 98 4.29 -11.10 -15.03
CA PRO A 98 3.72 -11.82 -16.15
C PRO A 98 3.30 -10.85 -17.25
N VAL A 99 3.75 -11.07 -18.49
CA VAL A 99 3.37 -10.23 -19.65
C VAL A 99 1.84 -10.13 -19.79
N ALA A 100 1.13 -11.21 -19.47
CA ALA A 100 -0.33 -11.28 -19.50
C ALA A 100 -1.04 -10.29 -18.55
N THR A 101 -0.32 -9.67 -17.60
CA THR A 101 -0.91 -8.65 -16.71
C THR A 101 -0.90 -7.24 -17.29
N ILE A 102 -0.11 -6.97 -18.34
CA ILE A 102 0.15 -5.60 -18.81
C ILE A 102 -1.13 -4.98 -19.39
N ASP A 103 -1.65 -5.53 -20.50
CA ASP A 103 -2.84 -4.96 -21.16
C ASP A 103 -4.09 -4.94 -20.26
N PRO A 104 -4.43 -6.02 -19.54
CA PRO A 104 -5.57 -5.98 -18.63
C PRO A 104 -5.36 -5.03 -17.45
N GLY A 105 -4.10 -4.84 -17.02
CA GLY A 105 -3.75 -3.92 -15.96
C GLY A 105 -3.98 -2.46 -16.35
N VAL A 106 -3.61 -2.09 -17.58
CA VAL A 106 -3.94 -0.77 -18.15
C VAL A 106 -5.47 -0.56 -18.17
N LYS A 107 -6.22 -1.58 -18.59
CA LYS A 107 -7.69 -1.48 -18.62
C LYS A 107 -8.30 -1.34 -17.23
N GLN A 108 -7.77 -2.06 -16.24
CA GLN A 108 -8.20 -1.95 -14.84
C GLN A 108 -7.98 -0.51 -14.32
N TRP A 109 -6.82 0.09 -14.57
CA TRP A 109 -6.53 1.47 -14.20
C TRP A 109 -7.45 2.48 -14.91
N GLU A 110 -7.67 2.32 -16.22
CA GLU A 110 -8.58 3.17 -16.98
C GLU A 110 -9.98 3.16 -16.38
N THR A 111 -10.51 1.96 -16.08
CA THR A 111 -11.82 1.81 -15.45
C THR A 111 -11.83 2.46 -14.08
N LEU A 112 -10.86 2.16 -13.21
CA LEU A 112 -10.79 2.73 -11.86
C LEU A 112 -10.82 4.27 -11.89
N LEU A 113 -9.99 4.89 -12.72
CA LEU A 113 -9.92 6.34 -12.86
C LEU A 113 -11.23 6.92 -13.38
N ARG A 114 -11.88 6.27 -14.35
CA ARG A 114 -13.18 6.72 -14.86
C ARG A 114 -14.30 6.57 -13.85
N GLU A 115 -14.28 5.55 -13.01
CA GLU A 115 -15.33 5.32 -12.01
C GLU A 115 -15.22 6.27 -10.82
N ILE A 116 -14.00 6.59 -10.37
CA ILE A 116 -13.80 7.50 -9.22
C ILE A 116 -14.00 8.98 -9.58
N LEU A 117 -13.97 9.33 -10.87
CA LEU A 117 -14.17 10.69 -11.37
C LEU A 117 -15.64 11.01 -11.73
N LYS A 118 -16.56 10.06 -11.54
CA LYS A 118 -18.01 10.29 -11.70
C LYS A 118 -18.60 10.98 -10.48
#